data_AF-A0A7W1CDI6-F1
#
_entry.id   AF-A0A7W1CDI6-F1
#
_cell.length_a   1.000
_cell.length_b   1.000
_cell.length_c   1.000
_cell.angle_alpha   90.00
_cell.angle_beta   90.00
_cell.angle_gamma   90.00
#
_symmetry.space_group_name_H-M   'P 1'
#
loop_
_entity.id
_entity.type
_entity.pdbx_description
1 polymer ?
#
loop_
_entity_poly.entity_id
_entity_poly.type
_entity_poly.pdbx_seq_one_letter_code
_entity_poly.pdbx_strand_id
1 'polypeptide(L)'
;AAKPKIADYPFTTLEPNLGVVDLGEYKTFVVADIPGLIEGASEGAGLGDRFLRHVERTKLILHLVDVSSISGRDSISDYEIINRELANYNQDLAMRPQIVVATKIDALDEPERLKRLREAAEKDDKPFLQISAVTNLGTKDLVNLVAQKLAEIKAAEIDLSEEIDVE
;
A
#
# COMPACT_ATOMS: atom_id res chain seq x y z
N ALA A 1 19.20 -0.74 -5.50
CA ALA A 1 18.02 0.00 -5.96
C ALA A 1 17.30 -0.85 -6.98
N ALA A 2 16.04 -1.21 -6.71
CA ALA A 2 15.16 -1.86 -7.68
C ALA A 2 14.94 -0.90 -8.85
N LYS A 3 15.30 -1.29 -10.08
CA LYS A 3 14.96 -0.51 -11.27
C LYS A 3 13.52 -0.85 -11.66
N PRO A 4 12.61 0.13 -11.75
CA PRO A 4 11.28 -0.14 -12.26
C PRO A 4 11.36 -0.68 -13.69
N LYS A 5 10.60 -1.72 -13.99
CA LYS A 5 10.46 -2.28 -15.34
C LYS A 5 9.06 -1.95 -15.84
N ILE A 6 9.01 -1.26 -16.97
CA ILE A 6 7.76 -0.98 -17.68
C ILE A 6 7.25 -2.32 -18.21
N ALA A 7 6.04 -2.71 -17.80
CA ALA A 7 5.38 -3.91 -18.31
C ALA A 7 4.16 -3.49 -19.13
N ASP A 8 4.18 -3.79 -20.43
CA ASP A 8 3.12 -3.48 -21.38
C ASP A 8 1.89 -4.38 -21.12
N TYR A 9 0.97 -3.92 -20.27
CA TYR A 9 -0.33 -4.58 -20.11
C TYR A 9 -1.37 -3.93 -21.04
N PRO A 10 -2.11 -4.70 -21.88
CA PRO A 10 -2.89 -4.17 -23.02
C PRO A 10 -4.11 -3.28 -22.69
N PHE A 11 -4.32 -2.91 -21.42
CA PHE A 11 -5.60 -2.39 -20.93
C PHE A 11 -5.50 -1.14 -20.02
N THR A 12 -4.35 -0.46 -20.00
CA THR A 12 -4.17 0.77 -19.19
C THR A 12 -4.27 2.04 -20.05
N THR A 13 -4.74 3.15 -19.45
CA THR A 13 -4.64 4.50 -20.05
C THR A 13 -3.63 5.39 -19.31
N LEU A 14 -3.17 4.94 -18.14
CA LEU A 14 -2.00 5.43 -17.39
C LEU A 14 -1.29 4.18 -16.87
N GLU A 15 -0.04 3.97 -17.28
CA GLU A 15 0.74 2.79 -16.89
C GLU A 15 1.19 2.93 -15.42
N PRO A 16 0.88 1.97 -14.54
CA PRO A 16 1.37 2.01 -13.16
C PRO A 16 2.89 1.81 -13.15
N ASN A 17 3.61 2.55 -12.30
CA ASN A 17 5.05 2.36 -12.17
C ASN A 17 5.31 1.05 -11.41
N LEU A 18 5.89 0.06 -12.09
CA LEU A 18 6.17 -1.25 -11.51
C LEU A 18 7.63 -1.36 -11.07
N GLY A 19 7.85 -1.66 -9.80
CA GLY A 19 9.16 -1.98 -9.22
C GLY A 19 9.26 -3.47 -8.89
N VAL A 20 10.39 -4.10 -9.23
CA VAL A 20 10.71 -5.46 -8.78
C VAL A 20 11.66 -5.38 -7.60
N VAL A 21 11.23 -5.86 -6.43
CA VAL A 21 12.07 -5.94 -5.24
C VAL A 21 12.67 -7.35 -5.17
N ASP A 22 14.00 -7.41 -5.07
CA ASP A 22 14.77 -8.64 -4.92
C ASP A 22 15.29 -8.75 -3.49
N LEU A 23 14.93 -9.84 -2.82
CA LEU A 23 15.32 -10.16 -1.44
C LEU A 23 16.52 -11.11 -1.38
N GLY A 24 17.03 -11.57 -2.53
CA GLY A 24 17.95 -12.70 -2.62
C GLY A 24 17.22 -14.04 -2.53
N GLU A 25 17.98 -15.14 -2.65
CA GLU A 25 17.44 -16.51 -2.58
C GLU A 25 16.29 -16.81 -3.55
N TYR A 26 16.27 -16.15 -4.73
CA TYR A 26 15.19 -16.25 -5.72
C TYR A 26 13.81 -15.75 -5.22
N LYS A 27 13.77 -15.03 -4.08
CA LYS A 27 12.55 -14.40 -3.56
C LYS A 27 12.44 -12.99 -4.13
N THR A 28 11.43 -12.78 -4.95
CA THR A 28 11.12 -11.47 -5.53
C THR A 28 9.64 -11.16 -5.36
N PHE A 29 9.30 -9.88 -5.28
CA PHE A 29 7.92 -9.43 -5.36
C PHE A 29 7.83 -8.15 -6.20
N VAL A 30 6.64 -7.93 -6.75
CA VAL A 30 6.35 -6.77 -7.59
C VAL A 30 5.58 -5.75 -6.75
N VAL A 31 6.03 -4.51 -6.78
CA VAL A 31 5.33 -3.35 -6.22
C VAL A 31 4.80 -2.55 -7.40
N ALA A 32 3.51 -2.25 -7.40
CA ALA A 32 2.93 -1.29 -8.29
C ALA A 32 2.71 0.00 -7.52
N ASP A 33 3.27 1.10 -8.00
CA ASP A 33 2.87 2.43 -7.55
C ASP A 33 1.51 2.75 -8.16
N ILE A 34 0.60 3.12 -7.29
CA ILE A 34 -0.79 3.39 -7.60
C ILE A 34 -0.91 4.92 -7.53
N PRO A 35 -0.74 5.70 -8.64
CA PRO A 35 -1.02 7.13 -8.67
C PRO A 35 -2.31 7.44 -7.90
N GLY A 36 -2.16 8.29 -6.88
CA GLY A 36 -3.13 8.40 -5.78
C GLY A 36 -4.58 8.50 -6.24
N LEU A 37 -5.47 7.86 -5.49
CA LEU A 37 -6.88 8.20 -5.49
C LEU A 37 -6.95 9.68 -5.07
N ILE A 38 -7.10 10.53 -6.07
CA ILE A 38 -7.43 11.94 -5.89
C ILE A 38 -8.88 11.99 -5.43
N GLU A 39 -9.20 12.89 -4.50
CA GLU A 39 -10.59 13.18 -4.13
C GLU A 39 -11.45 13.28 -5.40
N GLY A 40 -12.49 12.45 -5.48
CA GLY A 40 -13.38 12.36 -6.65
C GLY A 40 -12.99 11.30 -7.69
N ALA A 41 -12.01 10.42 -7.41
CA ALA A 41 -11.73 9.26 -8.27
C ALA A 41 -12.95 8.33 -8.43
N SER A 42 -13.82 8.27 -7.42
CA SER A 42 -15.09 7.53 -7.43
C SER A 42 -16.26 8.28 -8.12
N GLU A 43 -16.20 9.62 -8.27
CA GLU A 43 -17.34 10.46 -8.69
C GLU A 43 -17.44 10.77 -10.19
N GLY A 44 -16.70 10.09 -11.08
CA GLY A 44 -17.17 9.96 -12.48
C GLY A 44 -16.26 10.38 -13.62
N ALA A 45 -14.94 10.37 -13.48
CA ALA A 45 -14.05 10.53 -14.64
C ALA A 45 -13.75 9.21 -15.41
N GLY A 46 -14.22 8.05 -14.93
CA GLY A 46 -13.93 6.74 -15.54
C GLY A 46 -12.46 6.30 -15.44
N LEU A 47 -11.63 7.09 -14.72
CA LEU A 47 -10.23 6.82 -14.40
C LEU A 47 -10.10 6.00 -13.12
N GLY A 48 -10.85 6.32 -12.06
CA GLY A 48 -10.81 5.58 -10.79
C GLY A 48 -11.17 4.10 -10.93
N ASP A 49 -12.23 3.79 -11.68
CA ASP A 49 -12.68 2.40 -11.87
C ASP A 49 -11.68 1.53 -12.67
N ARG A 50 -11.10 2.07 -13.75
CA ARG A 50 -10.04 1.36 -14.50
C ARG A 50 -8.77 1.17 -13.68
N PHE A 51 -8.50 2.10 -12.78
CA PHE A 51 -7.29 2.14 -11.99
C PHE A 51 -7.37 1.22 -10.76
N LEU A 52 -8.49 1.26 -10.06
CA LEU A 52 -8.79 0.38 -8.94
C LEU A 52 -8.90 -1.09 -9.37
N ARG A 53 -9.32 -1.39 -10.60
CA ARG A 53 -9.22 -2.75 -11.19
C ARG A 53 -7.79 -3.31 -11.26
N HIS A 54 -6.76 -2.45 -11.27
CA HIS A 54 -5.36 -2.90 -11.16
C HIS A 54 -4.98 -3.17 -9.71
N VAL A 55 -5.48 -2.33 -8.80
CA VAL A 55 -5.37 -2.56 -7.37
C VAL A 55 -6.02 -3.88 -7.01
N GLU A 56 -7.14 -4.29 -7.62
CA GLU A 56 -7.79 -5.60 -7.41
C GLU A 56 -6.88 -6.82 -7.64
N ARG A 57 -5.71 -6.69 -8.25
CA ARG A 57 -4.75 -7.79 -8.39
C ARG A 57 -3.65 -7.82 -7.32
N THR A 58 -3.62 -6.82 -6.42
CA THR A 58 -2.65 -6.76 -5.33
C THR A 58 -3.08 -7.65 -4.16
N LYS A 59 -2.13 -8.30 -3.51
CA LYS A 59 -2.40 -9.12 -2.31
C LYS A 59 -2.29 -8.33 -1.02
N LEU A 60 -1.54 -7.23 -1.05
CA LEU A 60 -1.17 -6.41 0.09
C LEU A 60 -1.18 -4.95 -0.33
N ILE A 61 -1.71 -4.08 0.51
CA ILE A 61 -1.75 -2.63 0.31
C ILE A 61 -0.70 -1.97 1.20
N LEU A 62 0.11 -1.08 0.62
CA LEU A 62 0.97 -0.17 1.35
C LEU A 62 0.33 1.22 1.35
N HIS A 63 -0.14 1.66 2.50
CA HIS A 63 -0.79 2.96 2.64
C HIS A 63 0.25 3.97 3.13
N LEU A 64 0.86 4.71 2.20
CA LEU A 64 1.85 5.73 2.52
C LEU A 64 1.14 7.03 2.93
N VAL A 65 1.42 7.50 4.14
CA VAL A 65 0.87 8.74 4.69
C VAL A 65 2.00 9.70 5.00
N ASP A 66 1.93 10.91 4.43
CA ASP A 66 2.93 11.95 4.64
C ASP A 66 2.76 12.60 6.03
N VAL A 67 3.77 12.46 6.88
CA VAL A 67 3.73 13.04 8.23
C VAL A 67 4.37 14.42 8.32
N SER A 68 4.94 14.95 7.22
CA SER A 68 5.52 16.29 7.19
C SER A 68 4.44 17.38 7.16
N SER A 69 4.68 18.50 7.84
CA SER A 69 3.82 19.70 7.74
C SER A 69 3.89 20.38 6.37
N ILE A 70 4.94 20.10 5.59
CA ILE A 70 5.19 20.67 4.24
C ILE A 70 4.02 20.41 3.30
N SER A 71 3.33 19.28 3.48
CA SER A 71 2.15 18.92 2.69
C SER A 71 0.97 19.87 2.90
N GLY A 72 0.90 20.57 4.03
CA GLY A 72 -0.25 21.38 4.45
C GLY A 72 -1.53 20.58 4.74
N ARG A 73 -1.48 19.24 4.63
CA ARG A 73 -2.61 18.34 4.88
C ARG A 73 -2.53 17.74 6.28
N ASP A 74 -3.63 17.22 6.80
CA ASP A 74 -3.63 16.46 8.06
C ASP A 74 -3.49 14.96 7.76
N SER A 75 -2.53 14.31 8.42
CA SER A 75 -2.19 12.90 8.16
C SER A 75 -3.32 11.93 8.52
N ILE A 76 -4.18 12.28 9.48
CA ILE A 76 -5.34 11.45 9.85
C ILE A 76 -6.43 11.59 8.80
N SER A 77 -6.71 12.82 8.36
CA SER A 77 -7.66 13.04 7.27
C SER A 77 -7.25 12.29 6.01
N ASP A 78 -5.99 12.38 5.60
CA ASP A 78 -5.48 11.66 4.41
C ASP A 78 -5.66 10.13 4.57
N TYR A 79 -5.35 9.59 5.75
CA TYR A 79 -5.52 8.17 6.07
C TYR A 79 -7.00 7.74 6.02
N GLU A 80 -7.91 8.50 6.61
CA GLU A 80 -9.34 8.18 6.65
C GLU A 80 -10.02 8.30 5.29
N ILE A 81 -9.64 9.31 4.48
CA ILE A 81 -10.17 9.51 3.13
C ILE A 81 -9.86 8.30 2.26
N ILE A 82 -8.59 7.89 2.19
CA ILE A 82 -8.18 6.76 1.35
C ILE A 82 -8.87 5.46 1.80
N ASN A 83 -8.95 5.18 3.10
CA ASN A 83 -9.65 3.98 3.57
C ASN A 83 -11.15 3.99 3.20
N ARG A 84 -11.79 5.18 3.25
CA ARG A 84 -13.19 5.34 2.85
C ARG A 84 -13.37 5.14 1.35
N GLU A 85 -12.46 5.65 0.54
CA GLU A 85 -12.50 5.45 -0.92
C GLU A 85 -12.31 3.98 -1.30
N LEU A 86 -11.38 3.28 -0.65
CA LEU A 86 -11.21 1.83 -0.82
C LEU A 86 -12.50 1.08 -0.50
N ALA A 87 -13.14 1.40 0.63
CA ALA A 87 -14.40 0.79 1.06
C ALA A 87 -15.59 1.11 0.14
N ASN A 88 -15.66 2.34 -0.37
CA ASN A 88 -16.70 2.76 -1.31
C ASN A 88 -16.56 2.10 -2.69
N TYR A 89 -15.33 1.77 -3.09
CA TYR A 89 -15.10 1.13 -4.38
C TYR A 89 -15.40 -0.37 -4.33
N ASN A 90 -14.78 -1.10 -3.41
CA ASN A 90 -14.95 -2.55 -3.30
C ASN A 90 -14.65 -3.00 -1.85
N GLN A 91 -15.62 -3.68 -1.22
CA GLN A 91 -15.44 -4.21 0.13
C GLN A 91 -14.25 -5.18 0.24
N ASP A 92 -13.99 -5.97 -0.81
CA ASP A 92 -12.85 -6.89 -0.84
C ASP A 92 -11.52 -6.16 -0.78
N LEU A 93 -11.43 -4.97 -1.40
CA LEU A 93 -10.25 -4.12 -1.36
C LEU A 93 -10.04 -3.51 0.03
N ALA A 94 -11.11 -3.11 0.71
CA ALA A 94 -11.04 -2.60 2.08
C ALA A 94 -10.65 -3.67 3.11
N MET A 95 -10.99 -4.94 2.84
CA MET A 95 -10.60 -6.07 3.69
C MET A 95 -9.16 -6.56 3.42
N ARG A 96 -8.48 -6.04 2.40
CA ARG A 96 -7.13 -6.51 2.11
C ARG A 96 -6.17 -6.19 3.25
N PRO A 97 -5.18 -7.09 3.49
CA PRO A 97 -4.07 -6.78 4.35
C PRO A 97 -3.44 -5.44 3.95
N GLN A 98 -3.34 -4.52 4.91
CA GLN A 98 -2.82 -3.18 4.71
C GLN A 98 -1.74 -2.87 5.74
N ILE A 99 -0.61 -2.34 5.30
CA ILE A 99 0.43 -1.78 6.16
C ILE A 99 0.36 -0.26 6.06
N VAL A 100 0.24 0.41 7.20
CA VAL A 100 0.29 1.87 7.27
C VAL A 100 1.75 2.31 7.36
N VAL A 101 2.18 3.18 6.46
CA VAL A 101 3.56 3.62 6.33
C VAL A 101 3.63 5.14 6.46
N ALA A 102 4.09 5.63 7.61
CA ALA A 102 4.43 7.04 7.76
C ALA A 102 5.68 7.36 6.94
N THR A 103 5.53 8.19 5.90
CA THR A 103 6.63 8.56 5.00
C THR A 103 7.13 9.99 5.27
N LYS A 104 8.33 10.30 4.76
CA LYS A 104 9.04 11.59 4.92
C LYS A 104 9.35 11.95 6.37
N ILE A 105 9.74 10.98 7.20
CA ILE A 105 10.13 11.25 8.60
C ILE A 105 11.37 12.14 8.73
N ASP A 106 12.17 12.28 7.67
CA ASP A 106 13.27 13.24 7.59
C ASP A 106 12.79 14.70 7.62
N ALA A 107 11.55 14.94 7.20
CA ALA A 107 10.88 16.24 7.21
C ALA A 107 9.82 16.35 8.31
N LEU A 108 9.84 15.45 9.31
CA LEU A 108 8.93 15.50 10.44
C LEU A 108 9.33 16.65 11.38
N ASP A 109 8.42 17.59 11.53
CA ASP A 109 8.57 18.78 12.37
C ASP A 109 7.60 18.78 13.57
N GLU A 110 6.49 18.07 13.46
CA GLU A 110 5.50 17.91 14.52
C GLU A 110 5.36 16.43 14.94
N PRO A 111 6.00 15.99 16.04
CA PRO A 111 5.96 14.59 16.51
C PRO A 111 4.54 14.05 16.76
N GLU A 112 3.60 14.91 17.13
CA GLU A 112 2.20 14.54 17.35
C GLU A 112 1.51 14.02 16.09
N ARG A 113 1.92 14.46 14.89
CA ARG A 113 1.36 13.96 13.61
C ARG A 113 1.65 12.48 13.42
N LEU A 114 2.88 12.07 13.74
CA LEU A 114 3.32 10.67 13.70
C LEU A 114 2.59 9.84 14.76
N LYS A 115 2.49 10.38 15.98
CA LYS A 115 1.83 9.70 17.11
C LYS A 115 0.35 9.43 16.83
N ARG A 116 -0.40 10.44 16.39
CA ARG A 116 -1.81 10.30 16.02
C ARG A 116 -2.00 9.23 14.94
N LEU A 117 -1.13 9.22 13.93
CA LEU A 117 -1.24 8.25 12.84
C LEU A 117 -0.96 6.82 13.31
N ARG A 118 0.03 6.64 14.19
CA ARG A 118 0.29 5.34 14.83
C ARG A 118 -0.93 4.87 15.62
N GLU A 119 -1.50 5.74 16.45
CA GLU A 119 -2.70 5.41 17.26
C GLU A 119 -3.89 5.02 16.37
N ALA A 120 -4.09 5.70 15.24
CA ALA A 120 -5.13 5.36 14.27
C ALA A 120 -4.88 3.99 13.61
N ALA A 121 -3.64 3.69 13.22
CA ALA A 121 -3.28 2.40 12.65
C ALA A 121 -3.45 1.25 13.66
N GLU A 122 -3.04 1.45 14.92
CA GLU A 122 -3.20 0.48 16.01
C GLU A 122 -4.67 0.22 16.32
N LYS A 123 -5.51 1.26 16.32
CA LYS A 123 -6.96 1.13 16.51
C LYS A 123 -7.61 0.27 15.42
N ASP A 124 -7.08 0.34 14.19
CA ASP A 124 -7.56 -0.43 13.04
C ASP A 124 -6.87 -1.80 12.91
N ASP A 125 -6.05 -2.21 13.89
CA ASP A 125 -5.24 -3.45 13.90
C ASP A 125 -4.34 -3.61 12.67
N LYS A 126 -3.80 -2.49 12.17
CA LYS A 126 -2.92 -2.46 10.99
C LYS A 126 -1.46 -2.30 11.39
N PRO A 127 -0.53 -3.10 10.81
CA PRO A 127 0.89 -2.88 11.00
C PRO A 127 1.31 -1.47 10.63
N PHE A 128 2.10 -0.84 11.49
CA PHE A 128 2.56 0.52 11.31
C PHE A 128 4.09 0.57 11.20
N LEU A 129 4.61 1.22 10.17
CA LEU A 129 6.03 1.50 10.00
C LEU A 129 6.26 2.96 9.65
N GLN A 130 7.49 3.41 9.88
CA GLN A 130 7.93 4.75 9.54
C GLN A 130 9.16 4.68 8.65
N ILE A 131 9.17 5.46 7.58
CA ILE A 131 10.25 5.46 6.59
C ILE A 131 10.65 6.87 6.18
N SER A 132 11.89 6.99 5.72
CA SER A 132 12.34 8.09 4.88
C SER A 132 12.95 7.51 3.63
N ALA A 133 12.31 7.73 2.49
CA ALA A 133 12.82 7.28 1.19
C ALA A 133 14.13 8.00 0.82
N VAL A 134 14.29 9.27 1.23
CA VAL A 134 15.48 10.09 0.94
C VAL A 134 16.70 9.57 1.69
N THR A 135 16.54 9.25 2.98
CA THR A 135 17.64 8.77 3.83
C THR A 135 17.79 7.24 3.81
N ASN A 136 16.87 6.52 3.17
CA ASN A 136 16.71 5.07 3.24
C ASN A 136 16.42 4.51 4.65
N LEU A 137 15.99 5.36 5.59
CA LEU A 137 15.64 4.93 6.94
C LEU A 137 14.33 4.12 6.91
N GLY A 138 14.31 2.96 7.58
CA GLY A 138 13.13 2.08 7.71
C GLY A 138 12.72 1.34 6.43
N THR A 139 13.35 1.60 5.28
CA THR A 139 12.96 0.98 4.00
C THR A 139 13.26 -0.52 3.95
N LYS A 140 14.36 -0.96 4.59
CA LYS A 140 14.70 -2.38 4.71
C LYS A 140 13.67 -3.13 5.58
N ASP A 141 13.28 -2.54 6.70
CA ASP A 141 12.30 -3.12 7.61
C ASP A 141 10.93 -3.22 6.94
N LEU A 142 10.56 -2.20 6.15
CA LEU A 142 9.36 -2.23 5.32
C LEU A 142 9.40 -3.37 4.30
N VAL A 143 10.50 -3.51 3.57
CA VAL A 143 10.67 -4.58 2.57
C VAL A 143 10.58 -5.97 3.22
N ASN A 144 11.20 -6.16 4.39
CA ASN A 144 11.15 -7.41 5.14
C ASN A 144 9.74 -7.71 5.64
N LEU A 145 9.03 -6.72 6.18
CA LEU A 145 7.65 -6.89 6.64
C LEU A 145 6.71 -7.23 5.48
N VAL A 146 6.87 -6.58 4.33
CA VAL A 146 6.11 -6.89 3.11
C VAL A 146 6.37 -8.33 2.68
N ALA A 147 7.63 -8.75 2.65
CA ALA A 147 7.99 -10.12 2.27
C ALA A 147 7.35 -11.16 3.21
N GLN A 148 7.38 -10.89 4.52
CA GLN A 148 6.74 -11.73 5.53
C GLN A 148 5.23 -11.80 5.30
N LYS A 149 4.56 -10.66 5.14
CA LYS A 149 3.11 -10.61 4.94
C LYS A 149 2.68 -11.29 3.64
N LEU A 150 3.42 -11.14 2.56
CA LEU A 150 3.15 -11.84 1.30
C LEU A 150 3.32 -13.36 1.45
N ALA A 151 4.28 -13.81 2.25
CA ALA A 151 4.45 -15.23 2.55
C ALA A 151 3.29 -15.79 3.39
N GLU A 152 2.84 -15.05 4.42
CA GLU A 152 1.67 -15.39 5.23
C GLU A 152 0.40 -15.50 4.36
N ILE A 153 0.16 -14.53 3.48
CA ILE A 153 -1.00 -14.55 2.56
C ILE A 153 -0.93 -15.76 1.63
N LYS A 154 0.25 -16.05 1.07
CA LYS A 154 0.43 -17.19 0.17
C LYS A 154 0.21 -18.53 0.89
N ALA A 155 0.64 -18.65 2.14
CA ALA A 155 0.41 -19.86 2.93
C ALA A 155 -1.09 -20.06 3.20
N ALA A 156 -1.80 -19.01 3.60
CA ALA A 156 -3.25 -19.06 3.83
C ALA A 156 -4.02 -19.46 2.57
N GLU A 157 -3.66 -18.93 1.40
CA GLU A 157 -4.27 -19.32 0.12
C GLU A 157 -4.08 -20.81 -0.22
N ILE A 158 -2.92 -21.39 0.13
CA ILE A 158 -2.63 -22.82 -0.12
C ILE A 158 -3.50 -23.69 0.77
N ASP A 159 -3.56 -23.41 2.08
CA ASP A 159 -4.38 -24.18 3.03
C ASP A 159 -5.87 -24.20 2.62
N LEU A 160 -6.41 -23.03 2.23
CA LEU A 160 -7.78 -22.89 1.73
C LEU A 160 -8.03 -23.71 0.45
N SER A 161 -7.05 -23.82 -0.45
CA SER A 161 -7.19 -24.62 -1.67
C SER A 161 -7.12 -26.12 -1.38
N GLU A 162 -6.29 -26.55 -0.43
CA GLU A 162 -6.18 -27.95 -0.05
C GLU A 162 -7.46 -28.44 0.64
N GLU A 163 -8.12 -27.63 1.48
CA GLU A 163 -9.39 -28.01 2.13
C GLU A 163 -10.55 -28.19 1.14
N ILE A 164 -10.62 -27.39 0.07
CA ILE A 164 -11.68 -27.47 -0.95
C ILE A 164 -11.54 -28.72 -1.83
N ASP A 165 -10.31 -29.20 -2.06
CA ASP A 165 -10.04 -30.40 -2.87
C ASP A 165 -10.31 -31.72 -2.11
N VAL A 166 -10.62 -31.68 -0.80
CA VAL A 166 -10.93 -32.88 0.01
C VAL A 166 -12.43 -33.11 0.22
N GLU A 167 -13.32 -32.18 -0.18
CA GLU A 167 -14.79 -32.33 -0.16
C GLU A 167 -15.36 -32.85 -1.49
#